data_AF-A0A841CTT5-F1
#
_entry.id   AF-A0A841CTT5-F1
#
_cell.length_a   1.000
_cell.length_b   1.000
_cell.length_c   1.000
_cell.angle_alpha   90.00
_cell.angle_beta   90.00
_cell.angle_gamma   90.00
#
_symmetry.space_group_name_H-M   'P 1'
#
loop_
_entity.id
_entity.type
_entity.pdbx_description
1 polymer ?
#
loop_
_entity_poly.entity_id
_entity_poly.type
_entity_poly.pdbx_seq_one_letter_code
_entity_poly.pdbx_strand_id
1 'polypeptide(L)'
;MAERLGVDHQQLQQFVTTSTWDHVEVRRRLAVWAAGFVDPDALAVDDTGFPKDGTSSPGVARKYCGALGKRGNCQVGVSVHAVTDWTSAAVDWRWFLPESWDDHKIDDGQAAAEIARKRARCSIPDRVRHREKWRLALA
;
A
#
# COMPACT_ATOMS: atom_id res chain seq x y z
N MET A 1 10.30 0.03 16.40
CA MET A 1 10.82 1.01 15.40
C MET A 1 11.48 2.19 16.08
N ALA A 2 10.80 2.90 16.98
CA ALA A 2 11.37 4.04 17.73
C ALA A 2 12.69 3.68 18.45
N GLU A 3 12.69 2.58 19.21
CA GLU A 3 13.89 2.05 19.87
C GLU A 3 15.05 1.80 18.88
N ARG A 4 14.79 1.14 17.75
CA ARG A 4 15.80 0.88 16.70
C ARG A 4 16.38 2.16 16.10
N LEU A 5 15.60 3.25 16.11
CA LEU A 5 16.01 4.55 15.60
C LEU A 5 16.62 5.45 16.71
N GLY A 6 16.59 5.02 17.96
CA GLY A 6 17.05 5.84 19.10
C GLY A 6 16.19 7.10 19.32
N VAL A 7 14.93 7.08 18.92
CA VAL A 7 14.00 8.23 19.05
C VAL A 7 12.87 7.93 20.02
N ASP A 8 12.25 8.99 20.54
CA ASP A 8 11.07 8.87 21.39
C ASP A 8 9.89 8.23 20.63
N HIS A 9 9.19 7.32 21.31
CA HIS A 9 8.08 6.58 20.72
C HIS A 9 6.89 7.47 20.38
N GLN A 10 6.52 8.39 21.27
CA GLN A 10 5.37 9.26 21.08
C GLN A 10 5.64 10.26 19.95
N GLN A 11 6.85 10.82 19.89
CA GLN A 11 7.25 11.69 18.80
C GLN A 11 7.22 10.98 17.44
N LEU A 12 7.75 9.76 17.36
CA LEU A 12 7.68 8.98 16.10
C LEU A 12 6.23 8.68 15.71
N GLN A 13 5.38 8.33 16.67
CA GLN A 13 3.97 8.06 16.41
C GLN A 13 3.27 9.32 15.86
N GLN A 14 3.46 10.48 16.50
CA GLN A 14 2.86 11.75 16.05
C GLN A 14 3.40 12.20 14.70
N PHE A 15 4.69 11.96 14.43
CA PHE A 15 5.28 12.22 13.12
C PHE A 15 4.61 11.37 12.03
N VAL A 16 4.29 10.10 12.29
CA VAL A 16 3.66 9.23 11.30
C VAL A 16 2.16 9.54 11.13
N THR A 17 1.46 9.93 12.20
CA THR A 17 -0.02 10.03 12.19
C THR A 17 -0.54 11.46 12.03
N THR A 18 0.19 12.47 12.46
CA THR A 18 -0.29 13.86 12.59
C THR A 18 0.69 14.89 12.00
N SER A 19 1.78 14.45 11.37
CA SER A 19 2.70 15.37 10.71
C SER A 19 1.98 16.22 9.65
N THR A 20 2.35 17.50 9.60
CA THR A 20 1.89 18.46 8.59
C THR A 20 2.64 18.32 7.26
N TRP A 21 3.62 17.42 7.19
CA TRP A 21 4.39 17.20 5.98
C TRP A 21 3.50 16.57 4.90
N ASP A 22 3.59 17.10 3.69
CA ASP A 22 2.94 16.47 2.54
C ASP A 22 3.64 15.13 2.25
N HIS A 23 2.99 14.03 2.60
CA HIS A 23 3.49 12.68 2.38
C HIS A 23 3.81 12.38 0.91
N VAL A 24 3.15 13.06 -0.04
CA VAL A 24 3.44 12.91 -1.48
C VAL A 24 4.81 13.51 -1.79
N GLU A 25 5.08 14.72 -1.30
CA GLU A 25 6.38 15.37 -1.50
C GLU A 25 7.51 14.66 -0.75
N VAL A 26 7.26 14.18 0.48
CA VAL A 26 8.23 13.38 1.24
C VAL A 26 8.62 12.13 0.46
N ARG A 27 7.62 11.39 -0.03
CA ARG A 27 7.85 10.20 -0.87
C ARG A 27 8.60 10.55 -2.14
N ARG A 28 8.24 11.63 -2.83
CA ARG A 28 8.92 12.05 -4.06
C ARG A 28 10.41 12.33 -3.81
N ARG A 29 10.74 13.05 -2.73
CA ARG A 29 12.14 13.34 -2.36
C ARG A 29 12.93 12.07 -2.04
N LEU A 30 12.34 11.15 -1.27
CA LEU A 30 12.96 9.87 -0.95
C LEU A 30 13.16 9.02 -2.21
N ALA A 31 12.21 9.01 -3.13
CA ALA A 31 12.32 8.29 -4.40
C ALA A 31 13.44 8.84 -5.29
N VAL A 32 13.56 10.18 -5.41
CA VAL A 32 14.65 10.82 -6.17
C VAL A 32 16.01 10.48 -5.55
N TRP A 33 16.12 10.56 -4.22
CA TRP A 33 17.35 10.21 -3.52
C TRP A 33 17.70 8.73 -3.71
N ALA A 34 16.73 7.83 -3.52
CA ALA A 34 16.94 6.38 -3.65
C ALA A 34 17.32 6.00 -5.08
N ALA A 35 16.64 6.56 -6.10
CA ALA A 35 16.96 6.32 -7.50
C ALA A 35 18.37 6.81 -7.85
N GLY A 36 18.78 7.98 -7.35
CA GLY A 36 20.13 8.50 -7.56
C GLY A 36 21.21 7.70 -6.82
N PHE A 37 20.89 7.08 -5.69
CA PHE A 37 21.81 6.19 -4.98
C PHE A 37 21.93 4.81 -5.66
N VAL A 38 20.80 4.26 -6.10
CA VAL A 38 20.74 2.93 -6.72
C VAL A 38 21.36 2.94 -8.12
N ASP A 39 21.18 4.03 -8.88
CA ASP A 39 21.57 4.14 -10.30
C ASP A 39 21.10 2.90 -11.11
N PRO A 40 19.77 2.74 -11.28
CA PRO A 40 19.19 1.45 -11.62
C PRO A 40 19.45 1.02 -13.07
N ASP A 41 19.75 -0.27 -13.25
CA ASP A 41 19.76 -0.95 -14.55
C ASP A 41 18.34 -1.27 -15.05
N ALA A 42 17.40 -1.44 -14.11
CA ALA A 42 16.01 -1.78 -14.42
C ALA A 42 15.02 -1.28 -13.37
N LEU A 43 13.73 -1.35 -13.73
CA LEU A 43 12.60 -1.18 -12.81
C LEU A 43 11.88 -2.52 -12.64
N ALA A 44 11.69 -2.96 -11.39
CA ALA A 44 10.95 -4.17 -11.05
C ALA A 44 9.59 -3.83 -10.44
N VAL A 45 8.54 -4.54 -10.85
CA VAL A 45 7.21 -4.44 -10.24
C VAL A 45 7.03 -5.62 -9.29
N ASP A 46 6.70 -5.33 -8.03
CA ASP A 46 6.43 -6.33 -6.99
C ASP A 46 5.10 -6.08 -6.28
N ASP A 47 4.40 -7.16 -5.91
CA ASP A 47 3.22 -7.10 -5.07
C ASP A 47 3.46 -7.73 -3.68
N THR A 48 3.76 -6.89 -2.71
CA THR A 48 4.02 -7.32 -1.34
C THR A 48 2.72 -7.49 -0.56
N GLY A 49 2.52 -8.68 0.03
CA GLY A 49 1.41 -8.99 0.93
C GLY A 49 1.72 -8.73 2.41
N PHE A 50 0.88 -7.97 3.10
CA PHE A 50 0.98 -7.68 4.53
C PHE A 50 -0.10 -8.44 5.30
N PRO A 51 0.25 -9.44 6.13
CA PRO A 51 -0.71 -10.24 6.90
C PRO A 51 -1.60 -9.39 7.83
N LYS A 52 -2.86 -9.78 8.00
CA LYS A 52 -3.81 -9.15 8.93
C LYS A 52 -4.73 -10.17 9.60
N ASP A 53 -5.03 -9.91 10.88
CA ASP A 53 -5.87 -10.80 11.71
C ASP A 53 -7.35 -10.36 11.81
N GLY A 54 -7.83 -9.49 10.91
CA GLY A 54 -9.22 -9.03 10.91
C GLY A 54 -9.70 -8.49 9.57
N THR A 55 -10.99 -8.14 9.48
CA THR A 55 -11.66 -7.73 8.23
C THR A 55 -11.85 -6.22 8.07
N SER A 56 -11.53 -5.45 9.11
CA SER A 56 -11.74 -3.99 9.17
C SER A 56 -10.58 -3.17 8.60
N SER A 57 -9.42 -3.79 8.34
CA SER A 57 -8.29 -3.09 7.73
C SER A 57 -8.60 -2.75 6.26
N PRO A 58 -8.32 -1.53 5.77
CA PRO A 58 -8.63 -1.11 4.40
C PRO A 58 -8.11 -2.11 3.37
N GLY A 59 -8.92 -2.53 2.40
CA GLY A 59 -8.48 -3.41 1.30
C GLY A 59 -8.03 -4.82 1.71
N VAL A 60 -8.25 -5.24 2.95
CA VAL A 60 -7.88 -6.58 3.41
C VAL A 60 -8.80 -7.65 2.79
N ALA A 61 -8.22 -8.73 2.28
CA ALA A 61 -8.98 -9.85 1.71
C ALA A 61 -8.17 -11.15 1.72
N ARG A 62 -8.86 -12.28 1.49
CA ARG A 62 -8.23 -13.61 1.37
C ARG A 62 -7.55 -13.77 0.01
N LYS A 63 -6.23 -13.61 -0.05
CA LYS A 63 -5.41 -13.69 -1.28
C LYS A 63 -4.09 -14.40 -0.98
N TYR A 64 -3.32 -14.73 -2.02
CA TYR A 64 -1.95 -15.19 -1.80
C TYR A 64 -1.13 -14.08 -1.13
N CYS A 65 -0.41 -14.42 -0.06
CA CYS A 65 0.43 -13.51 0.69
C CYS A 65 1.81 -14.13 0.78
N GLY A 66 2.80 -13.51 0.12
CA GLY A 66 4.19 -14.00 0.11
C GLY A 66 4.74 -14.21 1.52
N ALA A 67 4.49 -13.27 2.44
CA ALA A 67 4.92 -13.36 3.84
C ALA A 67 4.31 -14.55 4.60
N LEU A 68 3.15 -15.07 4.17
CA LEU A 68 2.52 -16.27 4.76
C LEU A 68 2.82 -17.56 3.98
N GLY A 69 3.39 -17.46 2.77
CA GLY A 69 3.58 -18.58 1.84
C GLY A 69 2.29 -19.25 1.37
N LYS A 70 1.12 -18.65 1.62
CA LYS A 70 -0.19 -19.26 1.35
C LYS A 70 -1.28 -18.22 1.13
N ARG A 71 -2.49 -18.70 0.79
CA ARG A 71 -3.69 -17.86 0.83
C ARG A 71 -4.03 -17.50 2.27
N GLY A 72 -3.90 -16.21 2.57
CA GLY A 72 -4.06 -15.62 3.89
C GLY A 72 -4.96 -14.39 3.82
N ASN A 73 -5.43 -13.92 4.97
CA ASN A 73 -6.04 -12.61 5.03
C ASN A 73 -4.91 -11.58 5.03
N CYS A 74 -4.84 -10.76 3.98
CA CYS A 74 -3.75 -9.82 3.81
C CYS A 74 -4.21 -8.56 3.07
N GLN A 75 -3.39 -7.54 3.25
CA GLN A 75 -3.35 -6.32 2.48
C GLN A 75 -2.28 -6.47 1.39
N VAL A 76 -2.41 -5.78 0.25
CA VAL A 76 -1.42 -5.87 -0.83
C VAL A 76 -1.01 -4.47 -1.28
N GLY A 77 0.30 -4.20 -1.26
CA GLY A 77 0.90 -3.04 -1.90
C GLY A 77 1.53 -3.47 -3.21
N VAL A 78 1.29 -2.72 -4.29
CA VAL A 78 2.00 -2.88 -5.56
C VAL A 78 3.06 -1.80 -5.61
N SER A 79 4.31 -2.18 -5.85
CA SER A 79 5.46 -1.28 -5.78
C SER A 79 6.32 -1.37 -7.03
N VAL A 80 6.96 -0.25 -7.36
CA VAL A 80 8.00 -0.15 -8.37
C VAL A 80 9.31 0.06 -7.64
N HIS A 81 10.29 -0.78 -7.95
CA HIS A 81 11.63 -0.74 -7.37
C HIS A 81 12.65 -0.37 -8.43
N ALA A 82 13.53 0.57 -8.10
CA ALA A 82 14.79 0.76 -8.80
C ALA A 82 15.71 -0.39 -8.39
N VAL A 83 16.29 -1.11 -9.36
CA VAL A 83 17.10 -2.30 -9.09
C VAL A 83 18.41 -2.31 -9.90
N THR A 84 19.44 -2.85 -9.26
CA THR A 84 20.69 -3.34 -9.87
C THR A 84 20.86 -4.81 -9.47
N ASP A 85 21.98 -5.43 -9.83
CA ASP A 85 22.32 -6.80 -9.41
C ASP A 85 22.63 -6.95 -7.91
N TRP A 86 22.99 -5.85 -7.22
CA TRP A 86 23.37 -5.88 -5.80
C TRP A 86 22.47 -5.08 -4.86
N THR A 87 21.58 -4.21 -5.38
CA THR A 87 20.66 -3.42 -4.53
C THR A 87 19.31 -3.18 -5.17
N SER A 88 18.32 -2.89 -4.32
CA SER A 88 17.00 -2.45 -4.75
C SER A 88 16.40 -1.45 -3.76
N ALA A 89 15.60 -0.52 -4.26
CA ALA A 89 14.82 0.40 -3.45
C ALA A 89 13.45 0.67 -4.06
N ALA A 90 12.40 0.61 -3.24
CA ALA A 90 11.06 1.01 -3.63
C ALA A 90 11.04 2.52 -3.91
N VAL A 91 10.76 2.90 -5.16
CA VAL A 91 10.67 4.29 -5.61
C VAL A 91 9.22 4.75 -5.77
N ASP A 92 8.28 3.81 -5.92
CA ASP A 92 6.86 4.13 -5.90
C ASP A 92 6.02 2.93 -5.41
N TRP A 93 4.84 3.21 -4.86
CA TRP A 93 3.91 2.17 -4.41
C TRP A 93 2.44 2.62 -4.37
N ARG A 94 1.54 1.76 -4.80
CA ARG A 94 0.10 1.97 -4.73
C ARG A 94 -0.54 0.86 -3.91
N TRP A 95 -1.61 1.24 -3.23
CA TRP A 95 -2.40 0.32 -2.46
C TRP A 95 -3.36 -0.45 -3.39
N PHE A 96 -3.32 -1.78 -3.39
CA PHE A 96 -4.24 -2.58 -4.19
C PHE A 96 -5.57 -2.76 -3.46
N LEU A 97 -6.64 -2.23 -4.04
CA LEU A 97 -7.99 -2.43 -3.53
C LEU A 97 -8.65 -3.62 -4.27
N PRO A 98 -9.05 -4.69 -3.58
CA PRO A 98 -9.75 -5.81 -4.23
C PRO A 98 -11.18 -5.45 -4.63
N GLU A 99 -11.74 -6.19 -5.59
CA GLU A 99 -13.15 -6.03 -6.02
C GLU A 99 -14.14 -6.17 -4.86
N SER A 100 -13.86 -7.03 -3.87
CA SER A 100 -14.68 -7.17 -2.67
C SER A 100 -14.71 -5.93 -1.76
N TRP A 101 -13.95 -4.89 -2.12
CA TRP A 101 -13.92 -3.58 -1.47
C TRP A 101 -14.35 -2.45 -2.42
N ASP A 102 -14.88 -2.78 -3.59
CA ASP A 102 -15.40 -1.83 -4.56
C ASP A 102 -16.88 -2.08 -4.81
N ASP A 103 -17.72 -1.21 -4.26
CA ASP A 103 -19.18 -1.27 -4.40
C ASP A 103 -19.63 -1.16 -5.86
N HIS A 104 -18.81 -0.60 -6.76
CA HIS A 104 -19.12 -0.54 -8.20
C HIS A 104 -18.91 -1.89 -8.92
N LYS A 105 -18.35 -2.89 -8.23
CA LYS A 105 -18.11 -4.23 -8.76
C LYS A 105 -19.12 -5.26 -8.25
N ILE A 106 -20.14 -4.81 -7.51
CA ILE A 106 -21.10 -5.67 -6.84
C ILE A 106 -22.52 -5.31 -7.30
N ASP A 107 -23.21 -6.27 -7.91
CA ASP A 107 -24.54 -6.05 -8.46
C ASP A 107 -25.64 -6.04 -7.38
N ASP A 108 -25.41 -6.72 -6.25
CA ASP A 108 -26.34 -6.74 -5.13
C ASP A 108 -26.32 -5.41 -4.37
N GLY A 109 -27.45 -4.69 -4.39
CA GLY A 109 -27.55 -3.34 -3.82
C GLY A 109 -27.33 -3.29 -2.31
N GLN A 110 -27.65 -4.34 -1.56
CA GLN A 110 -27.42 -4.38 -0.12
C GLN A 110 -25.93 -4.56 0.21
N ALA A 111 -25.27 -5.50 -0.48
CA ALA A 111 -23.84 -5.75 -0.36
C ALA A 111 -23.00 -4.54 -0.83
N ALA A 112 -23.38 -3.90 -1.94
CA ALA A 112 -22.74 -2.67 -2.41
C ALA A 112 -22.84 -1.55 -1.36
N ALA A 113 -24.02 -1.35 -0.76
CA ALA A 113 -24.20 -0.36 0.31
C ALA A 113 -23.37 -0.69 1.57
N GLU A 114 -23.19 -1.96 1.91
CA GLU A 114 -22.31 -2.36 3.01
C GLU A 114 -20.84 -2.04 2.71
N ILE A 115 -20.39 -2.33 1.50
CA ILE A 115 -19.02 -2.03 1.06
C ILE A 115 -18.79 -0.51 1.04
N ALA A 116 -19.73 0.28 0.55
CA ALA A 116 -19.66 1.75 0.59
C ALA A 116 -19.51 2.27 2.03
N ARG A 117 -20.32 1.76 2.97
CA ARG A 117 -20.19 2.08 4.42
C ARG A 117 -18.83 1.69 4.98
N LYS A 118 -18.31 0.52 4.58
CA LYS A 118 -16.99 0.02 5.01
C LYS A 118 -15.87 0.92 4.48
N ARG A 119 -15.91 1.32 3.21
CA ARG A 119 -14.96 2.26 2.58
C ARG A 119 -14.95 3.61 3.28
N ALA A 120 -16.13 4.16 3.58
CA ALA A 120 -16.28 5.43 4.30
C ALA A 120 -15.64 5.36 5.70
N ARG A 121 -15.88 4.29 6.47
CA ARG A 121 -15.27 4.08 7.79
C ARG A 121 -13.74 4.01 7.74
N CYS A 122 -13.20 3.48 6.65
CA CYS A 122 -11.76 3.40 6.39
C CYS A 122 -11.17 4.67 5.76
N SER A 123 -11.96 5.73 5.55
CA SER A 123 -11.55 6.96 4.88
C SER A 123 -10.89 6.71 3.51
N ILE A 124 -11.37 5.70 2.76
CA ILE A 124 -10.87 5.40 1.41
C ILE A 124 -11.48 6.44 0.45
N PRO A 125 -10.67 7.27 -0.23
CA PRO A 125 -11.19 8.26 -1.16
C PRO A 125 -11.93 7.60 -2.34
N ASP A 126 -12.97 8.25 -2.87
CA ASP A 126 -13.78 7.69 -3.98
C ASP A 126 -12.99 7.41 -5.25
N ARG A 127 -11.92 8.17 -5.50
CA ARG A 127 -10.97 7.94 -6.60
C ARG A 127 -10.17 6.65 -6.47
N VAL A 128 -10.12 6.05 -5.28
CA VAL A 128 -9.40 4.79 -5.02
C VAL A 128 -10.39 3.63 -5.19
N ARG A 129 -10.33 3.00 -6.35
CA ARG A 129 -11.22 1.91 -6.78
C ARG A 129 -10.42 0.67 -7.18
N HIS A 130 -11.09 -0.45 -7.39
CA HIS A 130 -10.42 -1.64 -7.87
C HIS A 130 -9.78 -1.37 -9.23
N ARG A 131 -8.49 -1.73 -9.35
CA ARG A 131 -7.72 -1.71 -10.59
C ARG A 131 -6.79 -2.91 -10.61
N GLU A 132 -6.54 -3.46 -11.78
CA GLU A 132 -5.56 -4.52 -11.98
C GLU A 132 -4.17 -4.05 -11.55
N LYS A 133 -3.38 -4.95 -10.95
CA LYS A 133 -2.08 -4.60 -10.36
C LYS A 133 -1.12 -3.97 -11.37
N TRP A 134 -1.08 -4.48 -12.61
CA TRP A 134 -0.26 -3.91 -13.67
C TRP A 134 -0.65 -2.48 -14.03
N ARG A 135 -1.96 -2.13 -13.97
CA ARG A 135 -2.42 -0.75 -14.18
C ARG A 135 -2.06 0.18 -13.03
N LEU A 136 -1.97 -0.36 -11.81
CA LEU A 136 -1.49 0.41 -10.65
C LEU A 136 -0.01 0.74 -10.73
N ALA A 137 0.80 -0.17 -11.30
CA ALA A 137 2.24 0.04 -11.47
C ALA A 137 2.57 1.13 -12.51
N LEU A 138 1.64 1.43 -13.43
CA LEU A 138 1.84 2.38 -14.52
C LEU A 138 1.26 3.79 -14.24
N ALA A 139 0.71 4.05 -13.05
CA ALA A 139 -0.10 5.25 -12.75
C ALA A 139 0.35 6.05 -11.53
#